data_AF-A0A1A6GH36-F1
#
_entry.id   AF-A0A1A6GH36-F1
#
_cell.length_a   1.000
_cell.length_b   1.000
_cell.length_c   1.000
_cell.angle_alpha   90.00
_cell.angle_beta   90.00
_cell.angle_gamma   90.00
#
_symmetry.space_group_name_H-M   'P 1'
#
loop_
_entity.id
_entity.type
_entity.pdbx_description
1 polymer ?
#
loop_
_entity_poly.entity_id
_entity_poly.type
_entity_poly.pdbx_seq_one_letter_code
_entity_poly.pdbx_strand_id
1 'polypeptide(L)' 'VSTEEGKNLAREYNCAFFETSAALRFGIDDAFQGLVREIRKKESMLSLMEKKLKRKDSLWKKIKGSLKKKRENMT' A
#
# COMPACT_ATOMS: atom_id res chain seq x y z
N VAL A 1 29.92 -3.91 12.65
CA VAL A 1 28.89 -3.11 11.95
C VAL A 1 28.55 -1.91 12.79
N SER A 2 28.47 -0.72 12.19
CA SER A 2 28.04 0.50 12.90
C SER A 2 26.55 0.75 12.67
N THR A 3 25.89 1.46 13.59
CA THR A 3 24.49 1.89 13.41
C THR A 3 24.30 2.68 12.11
N GLU A 4 25.25 3.55 11.78
CA GLU A 4 25.20 4.40 10.58
C GLU A 4 25.31 3.59 9.29
N GLU A 5 26.16 2.56 9.26
CA GLU A 5 26.23 1.62 8.13
C GLU A 5 24.88 0.94 7.89
N GLY A 6 24.23 0.46 8.96
CA GLY A 6 22.90 -0.16 8.88
C GLY A 6 21.81 0.80 8.40
N LYS A 7 21.80 2.04 8.92
CA LYS A 7 20.85 3.08 8.46
C LYS A 7 21.09 3.49 7.01
N ASN A 8 22.34 3.55 6.56
CA ASN A 8 22.68 3.89 5.18
C ASN A 8 22.14 2.81 4.23
N LEU A 9 22.42 1.54 4.53
CA LEU A 9 21.97 0.42 3.71
C LEU A 9 20.44 0.34 3.64
N ALA A 10 19.74 0.55 4.76
CA ALA A 10 18.27 0.56 4.77
C ALA A 10 17.68 1.69 3.90
N ARG A 11 18.33 2.86 3.87
CA ARG A 11 17.95 3.96 2.96
C ARG A 11 18.13 3.57 1.49
N GLU A 12 19.22 2.89 1.15
CA GLU A 12 19.45 2.39 -0.22
C GLU A 12 18.38 1.38 -0.67
N TYR A 13 17.95 0.51 0.25
CA TYR A 13 16.87 -0.46 -0.01
C TYR A 13 15.46 0.11 0.19
N ASN A 14 15.34 1.38 0.60
CA ASN A 14 14.08 2.02 0.91
C ASN A 14 13.23 1.20 1.89
N CYS A 15 13.87 0.68 2.95
CA CYS A 15 13.23 -0.11 4.00
C CYS A 15 13.52 0.49 5.38
N ALA A 16 12.76 0.03 6.39
CA ALA A 16 12.95 0.46 7.76
C ALA A 16 14.17 -0.22 8.40
N PHE A 17 14.84 0.48 9.31
CA PHE A 17 15.96 -0.03 10.11
C PHE A 17 15.59 -0.04 11.59
N PHE A 18 15.90 -1.13 12.28
CA PHE A 18 15.71 -1.28 13.73
C PHE A 18 16.96 -1.91 14.33
N GLU A 19 17.52 -1.28 15.36
CA GLU A 19 18.58 -1.85 16.16
C GLU A 19 17.97 -2.48 17.42
N THR A 20 18.30 -3.73 17.70
CA THR A 20 17.66 -4.50 18.77
C THR A 20 18.68 -5.34 19.53
N SER A 21 18.39 -5.62 20.80
CA SER A 21 19.11 -6.62 21.58
C SER A 21 18.11 -7.56 22.23
N ALA A 22 18.07 -8.81 21.76
CA ALA A 22 17.19 -9.83 22.32
C ALA A 22 17.53 -10.15 23.78
N ALA A 23 18.82 -10.21 24.11
CA ALA A 23 19.29 -10.48 25.46
C ALA A 23 18.88 -9.39 26.47
N LEU A 24 18.88 -8.13 26.03
CA LEU A 24 18.48 -6.98 26.84
C LEU A 24 16.99 -6.63 26.68
N ARG A 25 16.26 -7.35 25.82
CA ARG A 25 14.89 -7.04 25.41
C ARG A 25 14.73 -5.59 24.91
N PHE A 26 15.76 -5.06 24.26
CA PHE A 26 15.80 -3.69 23.74
C PHE A 26 15.32 -3.64 22.28
N GLY A 27 14.44 -2.69 21.97
CA GLY A 27 13.97 -2.41 20.60
C GLY A 27 13.09 -3.49 19.96
N ILE A 28 12.76 -4.57 20.69
CA ILE A 28 11.99 -5.70 20.17
C ILE A 28 10.58 -5.26 19.77
N ASP A 29 9.89 -4.54 20.66
CA ASP A 29 8.51 -4.11 20.41
C ASP A 29 8.44 -3.14 19.22
N ASP A 30 9.40 -2.23 19.09
CA ASP A 30 9.45 -1.28 17.97
C ASP A 30 9.63 -1.99 16.62
N ALA A 31 10.51 -3.01 16.56
CA ALA A 31 10.74 -3.78 15.35
C ALA A 31 9.47 -4.54 14.91
N PHE A 32 8.82 -5.25 15.84
CA PHE A 32 7.60 -6.01 15.53
C PHE A 32 6.41 -5.11 15.21
N GLN A 33 6.19 -4.04 15.99
CA GLN A 33 5.12 -3.09 15.72
C GLN A 33 5.34 -2.35 14.40
N GLY A 34 6.59 -1.97 14.10
CA GLY A 34 6.96 -1.35 12.83
C GLY A 34 6.61 -2.23 11.63
N LEU A 35 6.97 -3.51 11.70
CA LEU A 35 6.63 -4.49 10.66
C LEU A 35 5.12 -4.62 10.47
N VAL A 36 4.36 -4.80 11.56
CA VAL A 36 2.89 -4.93 11.50
C VAL A 36 2.23 -3.68 10.91
N ARG A 37 2.73 -2.49 11.24
CA ARG A 37 2.22 -1.22 10.68
C ARG A 37 2.41 -1.17 9.16
N GLU A 38 3.59 -1.56 8.66
CA GLU A 38 3.86 -1.50 7.22
C GLU A 38 3.04 -2.55 6.44
N ILE A 39 2.84 -3.76 7.01
CA ILE A 39 1.94 -4.77 6.44
C ILE A 39 0.52 -4.21 6.30
N ARG A 40 -0.05 -3.67 7.39
CA ARG A 40 -1.41 -3.11 7.38
C ARG A 40 -1.56 -1.95 6.41
N LYS A 41 -0.54 -1.10 6.30
CA LYS A 41 -0.51 0.00 5.33
C LYS A 41 -0.52 -0.52 3.89
N LYS A 42 0.28 -1.55 3.59
CA LYS A 42 0.31 -2.21 2.27
C LYS A 42 -1.07 -2.79 1.92
N GLU A 43 -1.67 -3.53 2.83
CA GLU A 43 -3.01 -4.13 2.64
C GLU A 43 -4.09 -3.07 2.40
N SER A 44 -4.08 -1.99 3.19
CA SER A 44 -5.00 -0.87 3.04
C SER A 44 -4.88 -0.20 1.67
N MET A 45 -3.65 0.06 1.21
CA MET A 45 -3.39 0.65 -0.11
C MET A 45 -3.92 -0.24 -1.25
N LEU A 46 -3.70 -1.56 -1.18
CA LEU A 46 -4.21 -2.51 -2.16
C LEU A 46 -5.75 -2.49 -2.20
N SER A 47 -6.40 -2.53 -1.03
CA SER A 47 -7.87 -2.44 -0.94
C SER A 47 -8.42 -1.14 -1.55
N LEU A 48 -7.77 -0.01 -1.31
CA LEU A 48 -8.17 1.29 -1.88
C LEU A 48 -8.01 1.30 -3.40
N MET A 49 -6.93 0.72 -3.92
CA MET A 49 -6.69 0.64 -5.36
C MET A 49 -7.74 -0.22 -6.06
N GLU A 50 -8.08 -1.38 -5.51
CA GLU A 50 -9.15 -2.24 -6.01
C GLU A 50 -10.52 -1.53 -6.03
N LYS A 51 -10.86 -0.81 -4.95
CA LYS A 51 -12.09 -0.03 -4.86
C LYS A 51 -12.14 1.09 -5.92
N LYS A 52 -11.01 1.76 -6.16
CA LYS A 52 -10.90 2.79 -7.21
C LYS A 52 -11.10 2.20 -8.60
N LEU A 53 -10.51 1.03 -8.89
CA LEU A 53 -10.67 0.34 -10.16
C LEU A 53 -12.13 -0.04 -10.41
N LYS A 54 -12.78 -0.71 -9.45
CA LYS A 54 -14.20 -1.09 -9.53
C LYS A 54 -15.12 0.12 -9.74
N ARG A 55 -14.83 1.25 -9.08
CA ARG A 55 -15.58 2.51 -9.29
C ARG A 55 -15.43 3.03 -10.72
N LYS A 56 -14.21 3.08 -11.26
CA LYS A 56 -13.96 3.47 -12.66
C LYS A 56 -14.72 2.57 -13.63
N ASP A 57 -14.65 1.26 -13.46
CA ASP A 57 -15.36 0.31 -14.32
C ASP A 57 -16.87 0.51 -14.29
N SER A 58 -17.44 0.74 -13.10
CA SER A 58 -18.86 1.01 -12.96
C SER A 58 -19.29 2.31 -13.66
N LEU A 59 -18.44 3.34 -13.61
CA LEU A 59 -18.69 4.62 -14.28
C LEU A 59 -18.63 4.47 -15.80
N TRP A 60 -17.62 3.76 -16.32
CA TRP A 60 -17.51 3.47 -17.76
C TRP A 60 -18.68 2.64 -18.29
N LYS A 61 -19.16 1.65 -17.52
CA LYS A 61 -20.37 0.88 -17.87
C LYS A 61 -21.60 1.79 -17.98
N LYS A 62 -21.79 2.72 -17.04
CA LYS A 62 -22.89 3.70 -17.09
C LYS A 62 -22.80 4.61 -18.31
N ILE A 63 -21.62 5.18 -18.58
CA ILE A 63 -21.40 6.06 -19.74
C ILE A 63 -21.67 5.33 -21.05
N LYS A 64 -21.12 4.13 -21.23
CA LYS A 64 -21.36 3.31 -22.43
C LYS A 64 -22.83 2.94 -22.59
N GLY A 65 -23.53 2.62 -21.50
CA GLY A 65 -24.97 2.35 -21.50
C GLY A 65 -25.79 3.55 -21.97
N SER A 66 -25.49 4.75 -21.45
CA SER A 66 -26.15 5.99 -21.88
C SER A 66 -25.88 6.33 -23.35
N LEU A 67 -24.64 6.15 -23.84
CA LEU A 67 -24.32 6.36 -25.25
C LEU A 67 -25.04 5.35 -26.16
N LYS A 68 -25.12 4.08 -25.77
CA LYS A 68 -25.85 3.05 -26.53
C LYS A 68 -27.33 3.40 -26.63
N LYS A 69 -27.97 3.75 -25.51
CA LYS A 69 -29.38 4.18 -25.48
C LYS A 69 -29.64 5.43 -26.31
N LYS A 70 -28.72 6.40 -26.28
CA LYS A 70 -28.82 7.60 -27.14
C LYS A 70 -28.75 7.25 -28.62
N ARG A 71 -27.92 6.27 -28.99
CA ARG A 71 -27.77 5.82 -30.37
C ARG A 71 -29.03 5.09 -30.86
N GLU A 72 -29.61 4.23 -30.03
CA GLU A 72 -30.86 3.52 -30.32
C GLU A 72 -32.05 4.46 -30.49
N ASN A 73 -32.15 5.52 -29.68
CA ASN A 73 -33.22 6.52 -29.79
C ASN A 73 -33.12 7.46 -31.01
N MET A 74 -32.03 7.40 -31.79
CA MET A 74 -31.75 8.31 -32.92
C MET A 74 -31.87 7.60 -34.29
N THR A 75 -32.25 6.33 -34.29
CA THR A 75 -32.56 5.48 -35.46
C THR A 75 -34.01 5.03 -35.34
#